data_AF-A0A7C6XYT7-F1
#
_entry.id   AF-A0A7C6XYT7-F1
#
_cell.length_a   1.000
_cell.length_b   1.000
_cell.length_c   1.000
_cell.angle_alpha   90.00
_cell.angle_beta   90.00
_cell.angle_gamma   90.00
#
_symmetry.space_group_name_H-M   'P 1'
#
loop_
_entity.id
_entity.type
_entity.pdbx_description
1 polymer ?
#
loop_
_entity_poly.entity_id
_entity_poly.type
_entity_poly.pdbx_seq_one_letter_code
_entity_poly.pdbx_strand_id
1 'polypeptide(L)' 'METPRLILRRLSKTDAQAVWENWGADPEVYRYMTTKIMPKLSDVEAFLEKK' A
#
# COMPACT_ATOMS: atom_id res chain seq x y z
N MET A 1 9.66 11.00 -9.06
CA MET A 1 11.08 10.69 -9.38
C MET A 1 11.07 9.50 -10.30
N GLU A 2 11.80 9.57 -11.41
CA GLU A 2 11.74 8.55 -12.46
C GLU A 2 13.13 8.00 -12.72
N THR A 3 13.18 6.70 -12.97
CA THR A 3 14.36 5.95 -13.41
C THR A 3 13.96 5.09 -14.61
N PRO A 4 14.89 4.51 -15.38
CA PRO A 4 14.55 3.74 -16.58
C PRO A 4 13.58 2.56 -16.36
N ARG A 5 13.46 2.05 -15.12
CA ARG A 5 12.60 0.90 -14.80
C ARG A 5 11.44 1.24 -13.87
N LEU A 6 11.48 2.39 -13.19
CA LEU A 6 10.57 2.69 -12.10
C LEU A 6 10.18 4.16 -12.09
N ILE A 7 8.89 4.40 -11.87
CA ILE A 7 8.33 5.70 -11.57
C ILE A 7 7.90 5.70 -10.10
N LEU A 8 8.54 6.54 -9.31
CA LEU A 8 8.14 6.79 -7.93
C LEU A 8 7.26 8.02 -7.88
N ARG A 9 5.97 7.79 -7.59
CA ARG A 9 4.95 8.81 -7.39
C ARG A 9 4.25 8.62 -6.05
N ARG A 10 3.53 9.64 -5.59
CA ARG A 10 2.63 9.50 -4.45
C ARG A 10 1.53 8.49 -4.80
N LEU A 11 1.20 7.64 -3.83
CA LEU A 11 0.04 6.76 -3.92
C LEU A 11 -1.24 7.61 -3.84
N SER A 12 -2.27 7.18 -4.54
CA SER A 12 -3.61 7.73 -4.46
C SER A 12 -4.61 6.62 -4.16
N LYS A 13 -5.87 6.98 -3.87
CA LYS A 13 -6.95 6.00 -3.64
C LYS A 13 -7.10 4.97 -4.75
N THR A 14 -6.83 5.34 -6.00
CA THR A 14 -6.97 4.42 -7.13
C THR A 14 -5.96 3.27 -7.10
N ASP A 15 -4.90 3.41 -6.29
CA ASP A 15 -3.88 2.37 -6.10
C ASP A 15 -4.25 1.36 -5.00
N ALA A 16 -5.35 1.58 -4.27
CA ALA A 16 -5.69 0.77 -3.09
C ALA A 16 -5.77 -0.73 -3.40
N GLN A 17 -6.37 -1.09 -4.55
CA GLN A 17 -6.48 -2.50 -4.97
C GLN A 17 -5.09 -3.12 -5.16
N ALA A 18 -4.24 -2.48 -5.96
CA ALA A 18 -2.90 -2.98 -6.24
C ALA A 18 -2.03 -3.02 -4.97
N VAL A 19 -2.20 -2.07 -4.05
CA VAL A 19 -1.50 -2.10 -2.75
C VAL A 19 -1.98 -3.31 -1.95
N TRP A 20 -3.29 -3.53 -1.82
CA TRP A 20 -3.87 -4.62 -1.04
C TRP A 20 -3.42 -5.99 -1.57
N GLU A 21 -3.53 -6.20 -2.89
CA GLU A 21 -3.16 -7.46 -3.56
C GLU A 21 -1.67 -7.79 -3.49
N ASN A 22 -0.80 -6.77 -3.58
CA ASN A 22 0.65 -7.02 -3.63
C ASN A 22 1.28 -7.15 -2.24
N TRP A 23 0.86 -6.36 -1.25
CA TRP A 23 1.53 -6.34 0.05
C TRP A 23 0.68 -5.86 1.24
N GLY A 24 -0.41 -5.12 1.02
CA GLY A 24 -1.21 -4.50 2.07
C GLY A 24 -1.84 -5.52 3.05
N ALA A 25 -2.12 -6.73 2.59
CA ALA A 25 -2.65 -7.83 3.38
C ALA A 25 -1.63 -8.93 3.71
N ASP A 26 -0.35 -8.75 3.35
CA ASP A 26 0.66 -9.80 3.49
C ASP A 26 1.31 -9.79 4.89
N PRO A 27 1.09 -10.82 5.74
CA PRO A 27 1.67 -10.87 7.08
C PRO A 27 3.20 -10.95 7.10
N GLU A 28 3.84 -11.49 6.06
CA GLU A 28 5.31 -11.56 5.97
C GLU A 28 5.92 -10.17 5.77
N VAL A 29 5.24 -9.30 4.99
CA VAL A 29 5.64 -7.89 4.85
C VAL A 29 5.46 -7.15 6.18
N TYR A 30 4.31 -7.34 6.83
CA TYR A 30 3.97 -6.63 8.07
C TYR A 30 4.80 -7.00 9.28
N ARG A 31 5.53 -8.13 9.25
CA ARG A 31 6.55 -8.46 10.27
C ARG A 31 7.58 -7.34 10.45
N TYR A 32 7.84 -6.55 9.41
CA TYR A 32 8.83 -5.46 9.43
C TYR A 32 8.20 -4.07 9.58
N MET A 33 6.88 -3.96 9.67
CA MET A 33 6.16 -2.69 9.71
C MET A 33 5.73 -2.32 11.13
N THR A 34 5.65 -1.02 11.40
CA THR A 34 5.08 -0.50 12.65
C THR A 34 3.57 -0.23 12.55
N THR A 35 3.02 -0.26 11.33
CA THR A 35 1.59 -0.11 11.05
C THR A 35 0.85 -1.45 11.22
N LYS A 36 -0.45 -1.40 11.53
CA LYS A 36 -1.28 -2.61 11.57
C LYS A 36 -1.53 -3.16 10.17
N ILE A 37 -1.51 -4.48 10.04
CA ILE A 37 -1.88 -5.19 8.80
C ILE A 37 -3.26 -4.76 8.32
N MET A 38 -3.44 -4.65 7.00
CA MET A 38 -4.67 -4.20 6.35
C MET A 38 -5.36 -5.38 5.65
N PRO A 39 -6.14 -6.20 6.40
CA PRO A 39 -6.72 -7.44 5.87
C PRO A 39 -7.80 -7.19 4.80
N LYS A 40 -8.40 -6.01 4.76
CA LYS A 40 -9.43 -5.65 3.77
C LYS A 40 -8.96 -4.50 2.89
N LEU A 41 -9.48 -4.46 1.66
CA LEU A 41 -9.26 -3.35 0.75
C LEU A 41 -9.63 -1.99 1.37
N SER A 42 -10.75 -1.94 2.10
CA SER A 42 -11.22 -0.73 2.78
C SER A 42 -10.23 -0.18 3.81
N ASP A 43 -9.39 -1.03 4.40
CA ASP A 43 -8.37 -0.60 5.35
C ASP A 43 -7.25 0.15 4.62
N VAL A 44 -6.90 -0.29 3.41
CA VAL A 44 -5.93 0.37 2.53
C VAL A 44 -6.47 1.70 2.02
N GLU A 45 -7.73 1.76 1.60
CA GLU A 45 -8.38 3.01 1.19
C GLU A 45 -8.32 4.05 2.31
N ALA A 46 -8.68 3.65 3.54
CA ALA A 46 -8.63 4.52 4.72
C ALA A 46 -7.20 4.93 5.11
N PHE A 47 -6.19 4.10 4.84
CA PHE A 47 -4.78 4.44 5.04
C PHE A 47 -4.31 5.50 4.02
N LEU A 48 -4.67 5.33 2.75
CA LEU A 48 -4.30 6.24 1.66
C LEU A 48 -5.01 7.60 1.75
N GLU A 49 -6.18 7.66 2.40
CA GLU A 49 -6.86 8.92 2.70
C GLU A 49 -6.12 9.82 3.71
N LYS A 50 -5.32 9.21 4.60
CA LYS A 50 -4.66 9.91 5.71
C LYS A 50 -3.23 10.35 5.37
N LYS A 51 -2.75 10.08 4.16
CA LYS A 51 -1.36 10.29 3.71
C LYS A 51 -1.28 11.39 2.66
#